data_AF-A0A8E2F5J1-F1
#
_entry.id   AF-A0A8E2F5J1-F1
#
_cell.length_a   1.000
_cell.length_b   1.000
_cell.length_c   1.000
_cell.angle_alpha   90.00
_cell.angle_beta   90.00
_cell.angle_gamma   90.00
#
_symmetry.space_group_name_H-M   'P 1'
#
loop_
_entity.id
_entity.type
_entity.pdbx_description
1 polymer ?
#
loop_
_entity_poly.entity_id
_entity_poly.type
_entity_poly.pdbx_seq_one_letter_code
_entity_poly.pdbx_strand_id
1 'polypeptide(L)'
;MAILKGSEATEYSNLSPLLIVFFLAAAIAFTYIFGIIIYRLYFHPLARYPRPLLTPISPIPITFSLIRGRIPFFMEFCHDRYGPVVRISPNELCFDEKSSWKDIYGSGPGHKNFHKDPIHVGSIQAVPDVSTITMANDADDARQRRALSHAFSTKALSEQEYIVMSYVDVFSNKMREFAAKGQGSRAKCITNWLDIGDMALGEPFGYLKNENFRFWVPLISDSIKAGAFEQATRRMATAGSPLQRFLLWCIPDLISSTRRSYFK
;
A
#
# COMPACT_ATOMS: atom_id res chain seq x y z
N MET A 1 -7.79 -77.14 19.70
CA MET A 1 -7.29 -77.09 18.31
C MET A 1 -7.84 -75.79 17.71
N ALA A 2 -6.95 -74.85 17.46
CA ALA A 2 -7.23 -73.42 17.33
C ALA A 2 -7.60 -73.03 15.88
N ILE A 3 -8.74 -72.34 15.70
CA ILE A 3 -9.03 -71.55 14.50
C ILE A 3 -9.81 -70.30 14.95
N LEU A 4 -9.08 -69.27 15.38
CA LEU A 4 -9.55 -67.88 15.42
C LEU A 4 -8.37 -66.99 15.07
N LYS A 5 -8.06 -66.87 13.78
CA LYS A 5 -7.11 -65.87 13.29
C LYS A 5 -7.45 -65.54 11.85
N GLY A 6 -8.12 -64.42 11.63
CA GLY A 6 -8.33 -63.88 10.29
C GLY A 6 -9.62 -63.10 10.11
N SER A 7 -9.82 -62.01 10.86
CA SER A 7 -10.89 -61.05 10.50
C SER A 7 -10.60 -59.58 10.83
N GLU A 8 -9.50 -59.23 11.52
CA GLU A 8 -9.25 -57.84 11.93
C GLU A 8 -8.20 -57.10 11.08
N ALA A 9 -7.56 -57.76 10.11
CA ALA A 9 -6.44 -57.16 9.36
C ALA A 9 -6.85 -56.47 8.04
N THR A 10 -8.11 -56.57 7.60
CA THR A 10 -8.56 -56.14 6.26
C THR A 10 -9.31 -54.81 6.21
N GLU A 11 -9.43 -54.09 7.33
CA GLU A 11 -10.19 -52.82 7.36
C GLU A 11 -9.33 -51.57 7.06
N TYR A 12 -8.01 -51.69 7.13
CA TYR A 12 -7.08 -50.57 6.83
C TYR A 12 -6.67 -50.48 5.34
N SER A 13 -7.04 -51.46 4.50
CA SER A 13 -6.52 -51.58 3.13
C SER A 13 -7.26 -50.78 2.06
N ASN A 14 -8.34 -50.06 2.42
CA ASN A 14 -9.19 -49.33 1.47
C ASN A 14 -9.20 -47.81 1.70
N LEU A 15 -8.09 -47.24 2.18
CA LEU A 15 -7.90 -45.79 2.02
C LEU A 15 -7.82 -45.50 0.52
N SER A 16 -8.78 -44.73 0.01
CA SER A 16 -8.82 -44.40 -1.41
C SER A 16 -7.47 -43.79 -1.81
N PRO A 17 -6.90 -44.16 -2.98
CA PRO A 17 -5.59 -43.66 -3.40
C PRO A 17 -5.53 -42.12 -3.44
N LEU A 18 -6.69 -41.47 -3.61
CA LEU A 18 -6.85 -40.02 -3.51
C LEU A 18 -6.58 -39.46 -2.10
N LEU A 19 -7.03 -40.16 -1.04
CA LEU A 19 -6.75 -39.74 0.34
C LEU A 19 -5.26 -39.85 0.66
N ILE A 20 -4.60 -40.92 0.21
CA ILE A 20 -3.15 -41.11 0.43
C ILE A 20 -2.37 -40.00 -0.27
N VAL A 21 -2.71 -39.67 -1.53
CA VAL A 21 -2.10 -38.56 -2.26
C VAL A 21 -2.36 -37.22 -1.57
N PHE A 22 -3.56 -37.00 -1.05
CA PHE A 22 -3.89 -35.78 -0.30
C PHE A 22 -3.05 -35.64 0.97
N PHE A 23 -2.94 -36.68 1.80
CA PHE A 23 -2.12 -36.66 3.01
C PHE A 23 -0.63 -36.49 2.70
N LEU A 24 -0.13 -37.13 1.65
CA LEU A 24 1.26 -36.96 1.21
C LEU A 24 1.53 -35.52 0.75
N ALA A 25 0.64 -34.95 -0.06
CA ALA A 25 0.74 -33.56 -0.50
C ALA A 25 0.68 -32.59 0.69
N ALA A 26 -0.22 -32.83 1.65
CA ALA A 26 -0.33 -32.05 2.88
C ALA A 26 0.94 -32.15 3.74
N ALA A 27 1.53 -33.34 3.86
CA ALA A 27 2.78 -33.54 4.60
C ALA A 27 3.96 -32.82 3.93
N ILE A 28 4.08 -32.90 2.60
CA ILE A 28 5.12 -32.16 1.85
C ILE A 28 4.95 -30.65 2.03
N ALA A 29 3.72 -30.14 1.87
CA ALA A 29 3.43 -28.72 2.07
C ALA A 29 3.75 -28.27 3.49
N PHE A 30 3.38 -29.06 4.50
CA PHE A 30 3.68 -28.78 5.90
C PHE A 30 5.18 -28.72 6.15
N THR A 31 5.93 -29.72 5.67
CA THR A 31 7.39 -29.78 5.85
C THR A 31 8.09 -28.60 5.17
N TYR A 32 7.62 -28.22 3.97
CA TYR A 32 8.13 -27.07 3.24
C TYR A 32 7.86 -25.75 3.96
N ILE A 33 6.62 -25.52 4.42
CA ILE A 33 6.24 -24.31 5.17
C ILE A 33 7.04 -24.23 6.48
N PHE A 34 7.15 -25.33 7.21
CA PHE A 34 7.90 -25.39 8.45
C PHE A 34 9.39 -25.11 8.24
N GLY A 35 9.99 -25.68 7.19
CA GLY A 35 11.36 -25.37 6.78
C GLY A 35 11.58 -23.89 6.46
N ILE A 36 10.64 -23.26 5.74
CA ILE A 36 10.68 -21.82 5.45
C ILE A 36 10.61 -20.99 6.73
N ILE A 37 9.74 -21.36 7.68
CA ILE A 37 9.59 -20.65 8.96
C ILE A 37 10.93 -20.66 9.72
N ILE A 38 11.55 -21.84 9.85
CA ILE A 38 12.86 -21.98 10.52
C ILE A 38 13.92 -21.14 9.79
N TYR A 39 13.98 -21.24 8.46
CA TYR A 39 14.90 -20.45 7.66
C TYR A 39 14.72 -18.94 7.90
N ARG A 40 13.48 -18.44 7.83
CA ARG A 40 13.16 -17.02 8.00
C ARG A 40 13.50 -16.49 9.39
N LEU A 41 13.39 -17.33 10.42
CA LEU A 41 13.63 -16.98 11.82
C LEU A 41 15.11 -17.00 12.20
N TYR A 42 15.90 -17.94 11.67
CA TYR A 42 17.27 -18.17 12.14
C TYR A 42 18.34 -17.91 11.08
N PHE A 43 18.11 -18.33 9.84
CA PHE A 43 19.13 -18.33 8.78
C PHE A 43 19.02 -17.17 7.79
N HIS A 44 17.89 -16.46 7.81
CA HIS A 44 17.68 -15.31 6.93
C HIS A 44 18.68 -14.19 7.24
N PRO A 45 19.23 -13.48 6.24
CA PRO A 45 20.19 -12.39 6.48
C PRO A 45 19.63 -11.28 7.39
N LEU A 46 18.31 -11.08 7.34
CA LEU A 46 17.58 -10.12 8.20
C LEU A 46 17.17 -10.69 9.58
N ALA A 47 17.51 -11.93 9.91
CA ALA A 47 17.19 -12.53 11.21
C ALA A 47 17.91 -11.84 12.38
N ARG A 48 19.03 -11.15 12.11
CA ARG A 48 19.79 -10.38 13.10
C ARG A 48 19.05 -9.15 13.63
N TYR A 49 18.07 -8.64 12.89
CA TYR A 49 17.34 -7.43 13.27
C TYR A 49 16.21 -7.75 14.26
N PRO A 50 15.94 -6.83 15.20
CA PRO A 50 14.86 -7.02 16.16
C PRO A 50 13.51 -7.00 15.44
N ARG A 51 12.55 -7.76 15.96
CA ARG A 51 11.32 -8.08 15.23
C ARG A 51 10.17 -8.47 16.15
N PRO A 52 8.93 -8.08 15.82
CA PRO A 52 7.74 -8.75 16.33
C PRO A 52 7.73 -10.24 15.95
N LEU A 53 7.02 -11.09 16.70
CA LEU A 53 7.06 -12.54 16.51
C LEU A 53 6.58 -13.01 15.13
N LEU A 54 5.56 -12.36 14.57
CA LEU A 54 4.88 -12.81 13.35
C LEU A 54 5.43 -12.20 12.05
N THR A 55 6.06 -11.02 12.12
CA THR A 55 6.58 -10.30 10.95
C THR A 55 7.69 -11.01 10.17
N PRO A 56 8.57 -11.84 10.77
CA PRO A 56 9.62 -12.55 10.02
C PRO A 56 9.04 -13.70 9.23
N ILE A 57 7.94 -14.27 9.72
CA ILE A 57 7.29 -15.45 9.15
C ILE A 57 6.41 -15.02 7.97
N SER A 58 5.62 -13.96 8.15
CA SER A 58 4.59 -13.57 7.19
C SER A 58 4.36 -12.06 7.16
N PRO A 59 4.01 -11.49 5.99
CA PRO A 59 3.60 -10.08 5.86
C PRO A 59 2.21 -9.80 6.43
N ILE A 60 1.50 -10.79 6.96
CA ILE A 60 0.13 -10.63 7.48
C ILE A 60 -0.03 -9.47 8.50
N PRO A 61 0.85 -9.29 9.51
CA PRO A 61 0.65 -8.22 10.51
C PRO A 61 0.65 -6.81 9.89
N ILE A 62 1.57 -6.56 8.96
CA ILE A 62 1.65 -5.27 8.27
C ILE A 62 0.50 -5.10 7.28
N THR A 63 0.13 -6.16 6.54
CA THR A 63 -1.03 -6.14 5.63
C THR A 63 -2.33 -5.88 6.37
N PHE A 64 -2.50 -6.45 7.56
CA PHE A 64 -3.67 -6.21 8.39
C PHE A 64 -3.72 -4.76 8.89
N SER A 65 -2.57 -4.21 9.28
CA SER A 65 -2.44 -2.80 9.67
C SER A 65 -2.70 -1.86 8.48
N LEU A 66 -2.29 -2.24 7.27
CA LEU A 66 -2.61 -1.53 6.01
C LEU A 66 -4.10 -1.42 5.77
N ILE A 67 -4.81 -2.56 5.80
CA ILE A 67 -6.25 -2.60 5.54
C ILE A 67 -7.04 -1.80 6.60
N ARG A 68 -6.54 -1.75 7.84
CA ARG A 68 -7.12 -0.94 8.91
C ARG A 68 -6.75 0.55 8.85
N GLY A 69 -5.86 0.97 7.95
CA GLY A 69 -5.34 2.33 7.89
C GLY A 69 -4.48 2.71 9.11
N ARG A 70 -3.84 1.72 9.75
CA ARG A 70 -3.06 1.88 10.98
C ARG A 70 -1.57 1.52 10.85
N ILE A 71 -1.03 1.54 9.62
CA ILE A 71 0.42 1.34 9.41
C ILE A 71 1.27 2.27 10.28
N PRO A 72 1.00 3.59 10.37
CA PRO A 72 1.86 4.49 11.14
C PRO A 72 1.95 4.07 12.62
N PHE A 73 0.81 3.74 13.24
CA PHE A 73 0.77 3.25 14.62
C PHE A 73 1.45 1.88 14.80
N PHE A 74 1.39 1.01 13.80
CA PHE A 74 2.11 -0.26 13.82
C PHE A 74 3.62 -0.05 13.74
N MET A 75 4.09 0.89 12.92
CA MET A 75 5.50 1.26 12.81
C MET A 75 6.00 1.91 14.11
N GLU A 76 5.25 2.87 14.65
CA GLU A 76 5.53 3.51 15.95
C GLU A 76 5.66 2.46 17.06
N PHE A 77 4.66 1.58 17.23
CA PHE A 77 4.73 0.49 18.20
C PHE A 77 5.96 -0.41 18.00
N CYS A 78 6.35 -0.67 16.76
CA CYS A 78 7.53 -1.46 16.47
C CYS A 78 8.80 -0.74 16.91
N HIS A 79 8.95 0.54 16.58
CA HIS A 79 10.12 1.32 16.93
C HIS A 79 10.25 1.55 18.44
N ASP A 80 9.15 1.85 19.12
CA ASP A 80 9.11 2.03 20.58
C ASP A 80 9.58 0.78 21.33
N ARG A 81 9.24 -0.41 20.83
CA ARG A 81 9.50 -1.67 21.52
C ARG A 81 10.80 -2.36 21.09
N TYR A 82 11.17 -2.25 19.83
CA TYR A 82 12.26 -3.03 19.22
C TYR A 82 13.46 -2.16 18.80
N GLY A 83 13.31 -0.83 18.81
CA GLY A 83 14.38 0.13 18.54
C GLY A 83 14.34 0.74 17.14
N PRO A 84 15.42 1.43 16.72
CA PRO A 84 15.44 2.27 15.52
C PRO A 84 15.35 1.50 14.20
N VAL A 85 15.75 0.23 14.16
CA VAL A 85 15.72 -0.60 12.95
C VAL A 85 14.98 -1.89 13.24
N VAL A 86 13.81 -2.09 12.63
CA VAL A 86 12.92 -3.21 12.94
C VAL A 86 12.50 -3.97 11.69
N ARG A 87 12.48 -5.30 11.77
CA ARG A 87 11.96 -6.15 10.70
C ARG A 87 10.44 -6.25 10.76
N ILE A 88 9.77 -5.57 9.83
CA ILE A 88 8.30 -5.45 9.76
C ILE A 88 7.64 -6.45 8.80
N SER A 89 8.43 -7.09 7.94
CA SER A 89 8.01 -8.12 6.98
C SER A 89 9.16 -9.11 6.74
N PRO A 90 8.97 -10.30 6.15
CA PRO A 90 10.08 -11.23 5.92
C PRO A 90 11.26 -10.60 5.18
N ASN A 91 10.98 -9.69 4.24
CA ASN A 91 11.98 -9.04 3.40
C ASN A 91 12.02 -7.51 3.56
N GLU A 92 11.40 -6.94 4.60
CA GLU A 92 11.35 -5.48 4.80
C GLU A 92 11.87 -5.07 6.18
N LEU A 93 12.67 -4.02 6.19
CA LEU A 93 13.11 -3.31 7.39
C LEU A 93 12.46 -1.92 7.42
N CYS A 94 12.10 -1.47 8.61
CA CYS A 94 11.69 -0.10 8.88
C CYS A 94 12.80 0.59 9.66
N PHE A 95 13.09 1.84 9.31
CA PHE A 95 14.17 2.64 9.86
C PHE A 95 13.62 3.95 10.42
N ASP A 96 14.01 4.27 11.64
CA ASP A 96 13.71 5.53 12.34
C ASP A 96 15.00 6.27 12.72
N GLU A 97 16.00 6.21 11.85
CA GLU A 97 17.28 6.89 12.02
C GLU A 97 17.50 7.96 10.96
N LYS A 98 18.03 9.11 11.39
CA LYS A 98 18.35 10.23 10.49
C LYS A 98 19.41 9.87 9.45
N SER A 99 20.37 9.02 9.80
CA SER A 99 21.40 8.49 8.88
C SER A 99 20.76 7.71 7.74
N SER A 100 19.76 6.88 8.04
CA SER A 100 19.08 6.04 7.05
C SER A 100 18.41 6.85 5.94
N TRP A 101 17.98 8.09 6.21
CA TRP A 101 17.45 8.96 5.16
C TRP A 101 18.48 9.21 4.05
N LYS A 102 19.73 9.50 4.40
CA LYS A 102 20.81 9.72 3.43
C LYS A 102 21.22 8.41 2.75
N ASP A 103 21.18 7.30 3.47
CA ASP A 103 21.56 6.00 2.90
C ASP A 103 20.50 5.44 1.94
N ILE A 104 19.23 5.82 2.10
CA ILE A 104 18.12 5.33 1.27
C ILE A 104 17.77 6.33 0.14
N TYR A 105 17.73 7.63 0.46
CA TYR A 105 17.28 8.69 -0.45
C TYR A 105 18.40 9.64 -0.88
N GLY A 106 19.63 9.41 -0.44
CA GLY A 106 20.78 10.23 -0.83
C GLY A 106 21.07 10.15 -2.32
N SER A 107 21.86 11.11 -2.80
CA SER A 107 22.36 11.13 -4.17
C SER A 107 23.85 11.43 -4.14
N GLY A 108 24.63 10.70 -4.95
CA GLY A 108 26.07 10.88 -5.01
C GLY A 108 26.79 9.84 -5.89
N PRO A 109 28.06 10.08 -6.26
CA PRO A 109 28.85 9.13 -7.03
C PRO A 109 28.93 7.77 -6.34
N GLY A 110 28.54 6.70 -7.02
CA GLY A 110 28.54 5.34 -6.47
C GLY A 110 27.31 4.98 -5.63
N HIS A 111 26.38 5.91 -5.39
CA HIS A 111 25.11 5.62 -4.74
C HIS A 111 24.14 4.99 -5.75
N LYS A 112 23.70 3.75 -5.50
CA LYS A 112 22.70 3.08 -6.35
C LYS A 112 21.32 3.59 -5.97
N ASN A 113 20.54 4.02 -6.96
CA ASN A 113 19.14 4.35 -6.73
C ASN A 113 18.37 3.09 -6.33
N PHE A 114 17.63 3.17 -5.22
CA PHE A 114 16.69 2.14 -4.84
C PHE A 114 15.39 2.30 -5.63
N HIS A 115 15.12 1.36 -6.52
CA HIS A 115 13.85 1.32 -7.24
C HIS A 115 12.73 1.00 -6.26
N LYS A 116 11.55 1.62 -6.48
CA LYS A 116 10.37 1.34 -5.67
C LYS A 116 9.93 -0.11 -5.90
N ASP A 117 9.71 -0.84 -4.82
CA ASP A 117 9.19 -2.20 -4.89
C ASP A 117 7.76 -2.19 -5.49
N PRO A 118 7.41 -3.10 -6.43
CA PRO A 118 6.07 -3.21 -7.01
C PRO A 118 4.93 -3.31 -6.00
N ILE A 119 5.19 -3.77 -4.77
CA ILE A 119 4.23 -3.74 -3.66
C ILE A 119 3.70 -2.33 -3.41
N HIS A 120 4.55 -1.31 -3.52
CA HIS A 120 4.20 0.07 -3.16
C HIS A 120 3.48 0.83 -4.26
N VAL A 121 3.24 0.21 -5.42
CA VAL A 121 2.68 0.93 -6.56
C VAL A 121 1.21 0.58 -6.84
N GLY A 122 0.34 0.93 -5.91
CA GLY A 122 -1.05 0.45 -5.91
C GLY A 122 -2.12 1.43 -6.38
N SER A 123 -1.88 2.74 -6.40
CA SER A 123 -3.02 3.68 -6.54
C SER A 123 -3.56 3.85 -7.96
N ILE A 124 -2.79 3.46 -8.99
CA ILE A 124 -3.17 3.66 -10.39
C ILE A 124 -2.81 2.39 -11.17
N GLN A 125 -3.74 1.90 -11.99
CA GLN A 125 -3.48 0.78 -12.89
C GLN A 125 -2.37 1.16 -13.86
N ALA A 126 -1.37 0.29 -14.03
CA ALA A 126 -0.39 0.46 -15.08
C ALA A 126 -1.12 0.49 -16.43
N VAL A 127 -1.14 1.65 -17.07
CA VAL A 127 -1.59 1.77 -18.46
C VAL A 127 -0.43 1.29 -19.32
N PRO A 128 -0.66 0.39 -20.30
CA PRO A 128 0.38 -0.05 -21.21
C PRO A 128 1.14 1.15 -21.79
N ASP A 129 2.46 1.08 -21.79
CA ASP A 129 3.38 2.11 -22.32
C ASP A 129 3.38 3.47 -21.61
N VAL A 130 2.73 3.60 -20.44
CA VAL A 130 2.76 4.83 -19.64
C VAL A 130 3.48 4.60 -18.32
N SER A 131 4.67 5.20 -18.17
CA SER A 131 5.36 5.30 -16.89
C SER A 131 4.90 6.55 -16.15
N THR A 132 4.37 6.39 -14.94
CA THR A 132 4.10 7.52 -14.03
C THR A 132 5.33 7.81 -13.18
N ILE A 133 5.42 9.00 -12.57
CA ILE A 133 6.50 9.34 -11.62
C ILE A 133 6.60 8.36 -10.43
N THR A 134 5.54 7.57 -10.20
CA THR A 134 5.51 6.55 -9.15
C THR A 134 6.03 5.18 -9.61
N MET A 135 6.15 4.93 -10.92
CA MET A 135 6.56 3.66 -11.55
C MET A 135 7.73 3.78 -12.53
N ALA A 136 8.21 4.99 -12.79
CA ALA A 136 9.24 5.24 -13.77
C ALA A 136 10.58 4.61 -13.37
N ASN A 137 11.31 4.12 -14.37
CA ASN A 137 12.73 3.79 -14.23
C ASN A 137 13.55 5.08 -14.07
N ASP A 138 14.84 4.96 -13.75
CA ASP A 138 15.70 6.12 -13.49
C ASP A 138 15.72 7.14 -14.64
N ALA A 139 15.71 6.68 -15.90
CA ALA A 139 15.77 7.54 -17.08
C ALA A 139 14.45 8.29 -17.31
N ASP A 140 13.33 7.59 -17.20
CA ASP A 140 11.99 8.16 -17.31
C ASP A 140 11.70 9.11 -16.16
N ASP A 141 12.07 8.77 -14.93
CA ASP A 141 11.88 9.62 -13.75
C ASP A 141 12.70 10.90 -13.90
N ALA A 142 13.97 10.81 -14.35
CA ALA A 142 14.78 11.98 -14.64
C ALA A 142 14.18 12.87 -15.75
N ARG A 143 13.65 12.27 -16.83
CA ARG A 143 12.98 13.00 -17.91
C ARG A 143 11.73 13.73 -17.40
N GLN A 144 10.86 13.02 -16.67
CA GLN A 144 9.60 13.55 -16.14
C GLN A 144 9.86 14.66 -15.11
N ARG A 145 10.79 14.46 -14.19
CA ARG A 145 11.19 15.49 -13.20
C ARG A 145 11.73 16.74 -13.87
N ARG A 146 12.57 16.60 -14.91
CA ARG A 146 13.09 17.76 -15.66
C ARG A 146 11.99 18.53 -16.38
N ALA A 147 11.00 17.83 -16.93
CA ALA A 147 9.86 18.49 -17.56
C ALA A 147 9.03 19.29 -16.53
N LEU A 148 8.86 18.76 -15.32
CA LEU A 148 8.07 19.38 -14.25
C LEU A 148 8.83 20.43 -13.44
N SER A 149 10.17 20.41 -13.41
CA SER A 149 10.96 21.24 -12.49
C SER A 149 10.75 22.74 -12.64
N HIS A 150 10.40 23.21 -13.85
CA HIS A 150 10.14 24.63 -14.09
C HIS A 150 8.89 25.13 -13.35
N ALA A 151 7.85 24.30 -13.23
CA ALA A 151 6.62 24.63 -12.51
C ALA A 151 6.85 24.78 -11.00
N PHE A 152 7.88 24.12 -10.45
CA PHE A 152 8.27 24.21 -9.05
C PHE A 152 9.38 25.25 -8.77
N SER A 153 9.71 26.09 -9.75
CA SER A 153 10.67 27.18 -9.54
C SER A 153 10.09 28.26 -8.63
N THR A 154 10.93 28.94 -7.84
CA THR A 154 10.51 30.05 -6.97
C THR A 154 9.77 31.15 -7.74
N LYS A 155 10.19 31.43 -8.97
CA LYS A 155 9.52 32.38 -9.87
C LYS A 155 8.10 31.92 -10.20
N ALA A 156 7.93 30.69 -10.70
CA ALA A 156 6.62 30.15 -11.06
C ALA A 156 5.67 30.09 -9.85
N LEU A 157 6.17 29.68 -8.68
CA LEU A 157 5.39 29.67 -7.44
C LEU A 157 4.96 31.07 -7.01
N SER A 158 5.83 32.08 -7.15
CA SER A 158 5.49 33.48 -6.83
C SER A 158 4.45 34.03 -7.80
N GLU A 159 4.53 33.68 -9.09
CA GLU A 159 3.54 34.07 -10.09
C GLU A 159 2.16 33.45 -9.82
N GLN A 160 2.07 32.35 -9.07
CA GLN A 160 0.80 31.73 -8.66
C GLN A 160 0.23 32.27 -7.33
N GLU A 161 0.92 33.19 -6.65
CA GLU A 161 0.49 33.72 -5.34
C GLU A 161 -0.94 34.28 -5.38
N TYR A 162 -1.29 35.01 -6.44
CA TYR A 162 -2.62 35.62 -6.57
C TYR A 162 -3.74 34.57 -6.62
N ILE A 163 -3.49 33.40 -7.22
CA ILE A 163 -4.43 32.29 -7.29
C ILE A 163 -4.68 31.77 -5.87
N VAL A 164 -3.60 31.47 -5.14
CA VAL A 164 -3.68 30.97 -3.76
C VAL A 164 -4.40 31.98 -2.86
N MET A 165 -4.06 33.26 -2.96
CA MET A 165 -4.70 34.31 -2.16
C MET A 165 -6.20 34.38 -2.41
N SER A 166 -6.64 34.23 -3.66
CA SER A 166 -8.07 34.20 -3.99
C SER A 166 -8.81 33.05 -3.30
N TYR A 167 -8.19 31.86 -3.17
CA TYR A 167 -8.77 30.73 -2.44
C TYR A 167 -8.76 30.94 -0.93
N VAL A 168 -7.71 31.57 -0.39
CA VAL A 168 -7.64 31.96 1.04
C VAL A 168 -8.77 32.92 1.40
N ASP A 169 -9.07 33.90 0.54
CA ASP A 169 -10.17 34.85 0.75
C ASP A 169 -11.53 34.14 0.75
N VAL A 170 -11.78 33.27 -0.23
CA VAL A 170 -13.02 32.48 -0.30
C VAL A 170 -13.17 31.60 0.93
N PHE A 171 -12.10 30.91 1.33
CA PHE A 171 -12.07 30.07 2.53
C PHE A 171 -12.39 30.88 3.79
N SER A 172 -11.73 32.03 3.96
CA SER A 172 -11.93 32.91 5.11
C SER A 172 -13.37 33.41 5.20
N ASN A 173 -13.97 33.79 4.07
CA ASN A 173 -15.36 34.22 4.00
C ASN A 173 -16.33 33.08 4.39
N LYS A 174 -16.10 31.86 3.89
CA LYS A 174 -16.91 30.68 4.27
C LYS A 174 -16.81 30.33 5.75
N MET A 175 -15.62 30.46 6.33
CA MET A 175 -15.41 30.25 7.76
C MET A 175 -16.18 31.28 8.60
N ARG A 176 -16.20 32.55 8.17
CA ARG A 176 -17.02 33.60 8.81
C ARG A 176 -18.52 33.31 8.69
N GLU A 177 -19.00 32.85 7.54
CA GLU A 177 -20.39 32.43 7.34
C GLU A 177 -20.78 31.28 8.29
N PHE A 178 -19.92 30.28 8.44
CA PHE A 178 -20.17 29.15 9.35
C PHE A 178 -20.16 29.55 10.81
N ALA A 179 -19.24 30.44 11.21
CA ALA A 179 -19.21 31.00 12.54
C ALA A 179 -20.50 31.77 12.85
N ALA A 180 -20.96 32.62 11.92
CA ALA A 180 -22.19 33.39 12.06
C ALA A 180 -23.45 32.50 12.16
N LYS A 181 -23.47 31.36 11.46
CA LYS A 181 -24.60 30.40 11.48
C LYS A 181 -24.53 29.38 12.64
N GLY A 182 -23.51 29.44 13.50
CA GLY A 182 -23.30 28.44 14.56
C GLY A 182 -22.97 27.03 14.03
N GLN A 183 -22.53 26.91 12.78
CA GLN A 183 -22.26 25.63 12.09
C GLN A 183 -20.77 25.29 12.09
N GLY A 184 -20.09 25.48 13.23
CA GLY A 184 -18.65 25.21 13.34
C GLY A 184 -18.25 23.77 13.02
N SER A 185 -19.16 22.81 13.17
CA SER A 185 -18.93 21.40 12.79
C SER A 185 -18.74 21.19 11.29
N ARG A 186 -19.31 22.05 10.42
CA ARG A 186 -19.15 21.99 8.96
C ARG A 186 -17.81 22.54 8.48
N ALA A 187 -17.07 23.27 9.31
CA ALA A 187 -15.71 23.72 8.99
C ALA A 187 -14.75 22.54 8.74
N LYS A 188 -14.96 21.39 9.40
CA LYS A 188 -14.17 20.16 9.16
C LYS A 188 -14.35 19.58 7.75
N CYS A 189 -15.43 19.93 7.03
CA CYS A 189 -15.65 19.44 5.68
C CYS A 189 -14.89 20.23 4.61
N ILE A 190 -14.32 21.41 4.93
CA ILE A 190 -13.56 22.26 4.00
C ILE A 190 -12.04 22.00 4.10
N THR A 191 -11.61 20.80 4.52
CA THR A 191 -10.17 20.49 4.58
C THR A 191 -9.46 20.52 3.21
N ASN A 192 -10.22 20.51 2.12
CA ASN A 192 -9.70 20.54 0.74
C ASN A 192 -9.93 21.92 0.10
N TRP A 193 -9.53 22.99 0.77
CA TRP A 193 -9.77 24.37 0.33
C TRP A 193 -8.85 24.82 -0.82
N LEU A 194 -7.70 24.16 -0.99
CA LEU A 194 -6.80 24.39 -2.11
C LEU A 194 -7.31 23.64 -3.34
N ASP A 195 -7.76 24.40 -4.33
CA ASP A 195 -8.13 23.85 -5.64
C ASP A 195 -6.86 23.63 -6.47
N ILE A 196 -6.27 22.44 -6.31
CA ILE A 196 -5.08 22.03 -7.08
C ILE A 196 -5.37 22.03 -8.59
N GLY A 197 -6.64 21.95 -9.02
CA GLY A 197 -7.02 22.02 -10.43
C GLY A 197 -6.62 23.34 -11.06
N ASP A 198 -6.86 24.45 -10.35
CA ASP A 198 -6.53 25.78 -10.87
C ASP A 198 -5.00 25.96 -11.00
N MET A 199 -4.24 25.48 -10.00
CA MET A 199 -2.78 25.58 -10.01
C MET A 199 -2.09 24.61 -10.98
N ALA A 200 -2.66 23.42 -11.19
CA ALA A 200 -2.03 22.35 -11.96
C ALA A 200 -2.58 22.20 -13.39
N LEU A 201 -3.86 22.51 -13.61
CA LEU A 201 -4.58 22.33 -14.87
C LEU A 201 -5.10 23.66 -15.45
N GLY A 202 -5.02 24.77 -14.70
CA GLY A 202 -5.54 26.08 -15.12
C GLY A 202 -7.07 26.17 -15.12
N GLU A 203 -7.75 25.18 -14.54
CA GLU A 203 -9.20 25.16 -14.40
C GLU A 203 -9.61 24.85 -12.95
N PRO A 204 -10.42 25.72 -12.32
CA PRO A 204 -10.89 25.46 -10.97
C PRO A 204 -11.85 24.27 -10.96
N PHE A 205 -11.60 23.28 -10.11
CA PHE A 205 -12.56 22.22 -9.83
C PHE A 205 -13.80 22.72 -9.08
N GLY A 206 -13.74 23.91 -8.47
CA GLY A 206 -14.91 24.60 -7.92
C GLY A 206 -15.35 24.10 -6.55
N TYR A 207 -14.47 23.43 -5.79
CA TYR A 207 -14.79 22.82 -4.49
C TYR A 207 -15.36 23.78 -3.45
N LEU A 208 -14.90 25.03 -3.45
CA LEU A 208 -15.35 26.05 -2.49
C LEU A 208 -16.62 26.79 -2.93
N LYS A 209 -16.89 26.82 -4.24
CA LYS A 209 -18.00 27.60 -4.82
C LYS A 209 -19.28 26.77 -4.95
N ASN A 210 -19.16 25.49 -5.34
CA ASN A 210 -20.30 24.62 -5.55
C ASN A 210 -20.25 23.46 -4.55
N GLU A 211 -21.29 23.33 -3.72
CA GLU A 211 -21.47 22.20 -2.80
C GLU A 211 -21.55 20.83 -3.52
N ASN A 212 -21.76 20.86 -4.84
CA ASN A 212 -21.96 19.69 -5.69
C ASN A 212 -20.68 19.06 -6.26
N PHE A 213 -19.50 19.70 -6.17
CA PHE A 213 -18.23 19.10 -6.64
C PHE A 213 -17.64 18.09 -5.64
N ARG A 214 -18.53 17.32 -5.02
CA ARG A 214 -18.27 16.15 -4.18
C ARG A 214 -17.85 14.93 -5.02
N PHE A 215 -17.44 15.09 -6.27
CA PHE A 215 -17.04 13.99 -7.13
C PHE A 215 -15.60 13.55 -6.86
N TRP A 216 -14.66 14.48 -6.99
CA TRP A 216 -13.23 14.18 -6.90
C TRP A 216 -12.78 13.77 -5.51
N VAL A 217 -13.36 14.33 -4.45
CA VAL A 217 -12.94 14.01 -3.07
C VAL A 217 -13.24 12.54 -2.71
N PRO A 218 -14.47 12.02 -2.88
CA PRO A 218 -14.75 10.60 -2.78
C PRO A 218 -13.95 9.79 -3.79
N LEU A 219 -13.81 10.24 -5.04
CA LEU A 219 -13.04 9.51 -6.06
C LEU A 219 -11.58 9.31 -5.63
N ILE A 220 -10.89 10.34 -5.16
CA ILE A 220 -9.51 10.28 -4.68
C ILE A 220 -9.44 9.40 -3.43
N SER A 221 -10.34 9.61 -2.46
CA SER A 221 -10.42 8.80 -1.25
C SER A 221 -10.61 7.31 -1.58
N ASP A 222 -11.52 6.99 -2.50
CA ASP A 222 -11.85 5.62 -2.86
C ASP A 222 -10.77 5.00 -3.74
N SER A 223 -10.07 5.79 -4.56
CA SER A 223 -8.88 5.36 -5.29
C SER A 223 -7.72 5.02 -4.35
N ILE A 224 -7.51 5.82 -3.30
CA ILE A 224 -6.51 5.53 -2.26
C ILE A 224 -6.86 4.24 -1.52
N LYS A 225 -8.13 4.06 -1.13
CA LYS A 225 -8.59 2.80 -0.51
C LYS A 225 -8.38 1.61 -1.45
N ALA A 226 -8.77 1.73 -2.71
CA ALA A 226 -8.57 0.70 -3.72
C ALA A 226 -7.09 0.33 -3.86
N GLY A 227 -6.20 1.34 -3.89
CA GLY A 227 -4.76 1.12 -3.93
C GLY A 227 -4.22 0.42 -2.69
N ALA A 228 -4.75 0.71 -1.50
CA ALA A 228 -4.38 0.02 -0.26
C ALA A 228 -4.78 -1.47 -0.28
N PHE A 229 -5.96 -1.81 -0.82
CA PHE A 229 -6.36 -3.21 -0.98
C PHE A 229 -5.52 -3.93 -2.03
N GLU A 230 -5.22 -3.29 -3.16
CA GLU A 230 -4.34 -3.86 -4.17
C GLU A 230 -2.92 -4.10 -3.60
N GLN A 231 -2.37 -3.13 -2.86
CA GLN A 231 -1.10 -3.29 -2.16
C GLN A 231 -1.15 -4.46 -1.16
N ALA A 232 -2.24 -4.62 -0.42
CA ALA A 232 -2.42 -5.75 0.50
C ALA A 232 -2.32 -7.10 -0.22
N THR A 233 -2.91 -7.23 -1.42
CA THR A 233 -2.78 -8.47 -2.22
C THR A 233 -1.35 -8.72 -2.68
N ARG A 234 -0.63 -7.68 -3.09
CA ARG A 234 0.77 -7.77 -3.55
C ARG A 234 1.74 -8.11 -2.42
N ARG A 235 1.42 -7.71 -1.18
CA ARG A 235 2.16 -8.13 0.01
C ARG A 235 2.01 -9.62 0.27
N MET A 236 0.86 -10.21 -0.04
CA MET A 236 0.57 -11.63 0.22
C MET A 236 1.00 -12.56 -0.93
N ALA A 237 0.98 -12.06 -2.17
CA ALA A 237 1.28 -12.83 -3.36
C ALA A 237 2.09 -11.99 -4.35
N THR A 238 3.02 -12.63 -5.07
CA THR A 238 3.84 -11.96 -6.08
C THR A 238 2.96 -11.25 -7.12
N ALA A 239 3.36 -10.04 -7.51
CA ALA A 239 2.65 -9.26 -8.52
C ALA A 239 2.48 -10.07 -9.83
N GLY A 240 1.26 -10.11 -10.37
CA GLY A 240 0.89 -10.85 -11.57
C GLY A 240 0.57 -12.34 -11.36
N SER A 241 0.82 -12.90 -10.16
CA SER A 241 0.59 -14.33 -9.90
C SER A 241 -0.90 -14.71 -9.95
N PRO A 242 -1.23 -15.99 -10.26
CA PRO A 242 -2.62 -16.47 -10.20
C PRO A 242 -3.25 -16.26 -8.82
N LEU A 243 -2.46 -16.43 -7.75
CA LEU A 243 -2.91 -16.18 -6.38
C LEU A 243 -3.27 -14.71 -6.16
N GLN A 244 -2.49 -13.77 -6.67
CA GLN A 244 -2.84 -12.36 -6.57
C GLN A 244 -4.12 -12.04 -7.34
N ARG A 245 -4.31 -12.59 -8.55
CA ARG A 245 -5.54 -12.41 -9.32
C ARG A 245 -6.76 -12.94 -8.58
N PHE A 246 -6.61 -14.09 -7.90
CA PHE A 246 -7.64 -14.64 -7.03
C PHE A 246 -7.94 -13.71 -5.83
N LEU A 247 -6.90 -13.21 -5.16
CA LEU A 247 -7.07 -12.27 -4.04
C LEU A 247 -7.75 -10.96 -4.48
N LEU A 248 -7.42 -10.45 -5.66
CA LEU A 248 -8.08 -9.28 -6.25
C LEU A 248 -9.55 -9.54 -6.55
N TRP A 249 -9.90 -10.75 -7.00
CA TRP A 249 -11.28 -11.17 -7.22
C TRP A 249 -12.08 -11.26 -5.91
N CYS A 250 -11.43 -11.59 -4.79
CA CYS A 250 -12.07 -11.59 -3.47
C CYS A 250 -12.30 -10.19 -2.88
N ILE A 251 -11.76 -9.11 -3.48
CA ILE A 251 -12.00 -7.74 -3.00
C ILE A 251 -13.46 -7.37 -3.34
N PRO A 252 -14.25 -6.84 -2.37
CA PRO A 252 -15.64 -6.47 -2.60
C PRO A 252 -15.84 -5.56 -3.80
N ASP A 253 -16.91 -5.82 -4.58
CA ASP A 253 -17.20 -5.12 -5.84
C ASP A 253 -17.37 -3.60 -5.69
N LEU A 254 -17.67 -3.11 -4.49
CA LEU A 254 -17.79 -1.68 -4.20
C LEU A 254 -16.51 -0.89 -4.50
N ILE A 255 -15.34 -1.54 -4.40
CA ILE A 255 -14.02 -0.93 -4.65
C ILE A 255 -13.58 -1.17 -6.09
N SER A 256 -13.94 -2.33 -6.67
CA SER A 256 -13.59 -2.70 -8.04
C SER A 256 -14.44 -1.95 -9.10
N SER A 257 -15.70 -1.65 -8.79
CA SER A 257 -16.64 -0.94 -9.66
C SER A 257 -16.28 0.53 -9.86
N THR A 258 -15.92 1.25 -8.79
CA THR A 258 -15.42 2.64 -8.85
C THR A 258 -14.20 2.75 -9.77
N ARG A 259 -13.28 1.78 -9.72
CA ARG A 259 -12.10 1.75 -10.60
C ARG A 259 -12.47 1.51 -12.07
N ARG A 260 -13.52 0.72 -12.36
CA ARG A 260 -13.97 0.41 -13.73
C ARG A 260 -14.89 1.47 -14.33
N SER A 261 -15.61 2.24 -13.51
CA SER A 261 -16.56 3.25 -13.99
C SER A 261 -15.90 4.56 -14.42
N TYR A 262 -14.77 4.92 -13.81
CA TYR A 262 -14.14 6.23 -14.01
C TYR A 262 -12.89 6.23 -14.89
N PHE A 263 -12.31 5.05 -15.18
CA PHE A 263 -11.07 4.92 -15.96
C PHE A 263 -11.26 4.06 -17.23
N LYS A 264 -12.46 4.08 -17.81
CA LYS A 264 -12.71 3.53 -19.16
C LYS A 264 -12.35 4.54 -20.24
#